data_AF-A0A5C3QBN5-F1
#
_entry.id   AF-A0A5C3QBN5-F1
#
_cell.length_a   1.000
_cell.length_b   1.000
_cell.length_c   1.000
_cell.angle_alpha   90.00
_cell.angle_beta   90.00
_cell.angle_gamma   90.00
#
_symmetry.space_group_name_H-M   'P 1'
#
loop_
_entity.id
_entity.type
_entity.pdbx_description
1 polymer ?
#
loop_
_entity_poly.entity_id
_entity_poly.type
_entity_poly.pdbx_seq_one_letter_code
_entity_poly.pdbx_strand_id
1 'polypeptide(L)'
;MTHDKSLRRPNVLLNALSPSTLSDPAVADVKLGNPCNEGDLPCQIRLPVRNFLALKYEVNNDEAACLLPETAEFWGRIQYLDGGDMMVGADTVTAEGKEQGRDRAYIKFYHAVDKYRRNQRKTPEMERRDSHGQLCRIVRLSVNLSNVPELDSDDVDHLTVAIVRSVKWEMRNPGPMPFFQSGEFSPLLAVDIDDLRCLVGRTPDYRPHQPRWEARYRRPDVMDDGFHN
;
A
#
# COMPACT_ATOMS: atom_id res chain seq x y z
N MET A 1 -17.17 32.03 -36.94
CA MET A 1 -16.94 32.43 -35.53
C MET A 1 -16.79 31.16 -34.71
N THR A 2 -15.55 30.70 -34.60
CA THR A 2 -15.12 29.52 -33.87
C THR A 2 -14.96 29.87 -32.39
N HIS A 3 -15.73 29.22 -31.52
CA HIS A 3 -15.48 29.27 -30.07
C HIS A 3 -14.62 28.07 -29.69
N ASP A 4 -13.32 28.28 -29.70
CA ASP A 4 -12.35 27.44 -29.02
C ASP A 4 -12.41 27.77 -27.52
N LYS A 5 -12.92 26.84 -26.72
CA LYS A 5 -12.87 26.88 -25.26
C LYS A 5 -11.83 25.87 -24.79
N SER A 6 -10.57 26.22 -24.99
CA SER A 6 -9.42 25.67 -24.26
C SER A 6 -9.57 25.96 -22.76
N LEU A 7 -10.27 25.06 -22.06
CA LEU A 7 -10.24 25.00 -20.60
C LEU A 7 -8.94 24.32 -20.19
N ARG A 8 -7.88 25.12 -20.04
CA ARG A 8 -6.72 24.73 -19.24
C ARG A 8 -7.22 24.39 -17.83
N ARG A 9 -7.22 23.11 -17.49
CA ARG A 9 -7.43 22.66 -16.10
C ARG A 9 -6.25 23.16 -15.27
N PRO A 10 -6.49 23.54 -14.00
CA PRO A 10 -5.40 23.96 -13.13
C PRO A 10 -4.48 22.78 -12.86
N ASN A 11 -3.19 22.95 -13.19
CA ASN A 11 -2.11 22.11 -12.69
C ASN A 11 -2.23 22.05 -11.17
N VAL A 12 -2.57 20.86 -10.65
CA VAL A 12 -2.41 20.57 -9.23
C VAL A 12 -0.93 20.32 -9.02
N LEU A 13 -0.17 21.41 -8.80
CA LEU A 13 1.17 21.32 -8.25
C LEU A 13 1.02 20.73 -6.85
N LEU A 14 1.24 19.42 -6.75
CA LEU A 14 1.54 18.74 -5.50
C LEU A 14 2.82 19.40 -4.96
N ASN A 15 2.71 20.09 -3.83
CA ASN A 15 3.91 20.52 -3.13
C ASN A 15 4.57 19.25 -2.58
N ALA A 16 5.59 18.81 -3.31
CA ALA A 16 6.45 17.69 -3.02
C ALA A 16 7.03 17.80 -1.61
N LEU A 17 7.14 16.64 -0.96
CA LEU A 17 8.14 16.46 0.08
C LEU A 17 9.48 16.74 -0.58
N SER A 18 10.27 17.69 -0.06
CA SER A 18 11.66 17.80 -0.50
C SER A 18 12.34 16.42 -0.34
N PRO A 19 13.14 15.95 -1.31
CA PRO A 19 13.85 14.66 -1.24
C PRO A 19 15.03 14.74 -0.27
N SER A 20 14.76 15.15 0.96
CA SER A 20 15.74 15.38 2.00
C SER A 20 15.53 14.34 3.09
N THR A 21 16.37 13.30 3.07
CA THR A 21 16.65 12.39 4.18
C THR A 21 15.49 11.51 4.68
N LEU A 22 14.94 10.68 3.80
CA LEU A 22 14.57 9.31 4.22
C LEU A 22 15.86 8.50 4.18
N SER A 23 16.61 8.53 5.28
CA SER A 23 17.72 7.59 5.48
C SER A 23 17.18 6.18 5.30
N ASP A 24 17.76 5.43 4.38
CA ASP A 24 17.47 4.03 4.09
C ASP A 24 17.10 3.24 5.36
N PRO A 25 15.85 2.76 5.50
CA PRO A 25 15.72 1.45 6.11
C PRO A 25 16.37 0.49 5.11
N ALA A 26 17.52 -0.08 5.48
CA ALA A 26 18.22 -1.10 4.72
C ALA A 26 17.23 -1.90 3.88
N VAL A 27 17.37 -1.86 2.53
CA VAL A 27 16.50 -2.59 1.59
C VAL A 27 16.25 -3.95 2.20
N ALA A 28 15.02 -4.14 2.67
CA ALA A 28 14.75 -5.30 3.48
C ALA A 28 14.93 -6.47 2.54
N ASP A 29 15.85 -7.35 2.85
CA ASP A 29 16.19 -8.45 1.99
C ASP A 29 14.95 -9.36 1.95
N VAL A 30 14.17 -9.26 0.87
CA VAL A 30 12.85 -9.89 0.75
C VAL A 30 12.93 -11.09 -0.17
N LYS A 31 12.40 -12.22 0.30
CA LYS A 31 12.19 -13.42 -0.50
C LYS A 31 10.75 -13.50 -0.97
N LEU A 32 10.55 -13.42 -2.29
CA LEU A 32 9.27 -13.74 -2.92
C LEU A 32 9.10 -15.26 -3.06
N GLY A 33 7.87 -15.73 -2.93
CA GLY A 33 7.55 -17.15 -2.98
C GLY A 33 6.31 -17.46 -3.81
N ASN A 34 6.25 -18.70 -4.30
CA ASN A 34 5.18 -19.21 -5.14
C ASN A 34 3.77 -19.06 -4.52
N PRO A 35 2.72 -18.95 -5.35
CA PRO A 35 2.75 -18.97 -6.82
C PRO A 35 3.37 -17.72 -7.43
N CYS A 36 4.06 -17.90 -8.56
CA CYS A 36 4.56 -16.85 -9.44
C CYS A 36 3.91 -17.04 -10.82
N ASN A 37 3.20 -16.03 -11.31
CA ASN A 37 2.64 -16.04 -12.66
C ASN A 37 2.92 -14.71 -13.34
N GLU A 38 3.31 -14.73 -14.60
CA GLU A 38 3.35 -13.52 -15.42
C GLU A 38 2.04 -13.40 -16.21
N GLY A 39 1.56 -12.17 -16.41
CA GLY A 39 0.41 -11.93 -17.27
C GLY A 39 -0.03 -10.48 -17.28
N ASP A 40 -1.14 -10.22 -17.98
CA ASP A 40 -1.71 -8.88 -18.12
C ASP A 40 -2.09 -8.27 -16.76
N LEU A 41 -1.85 -6.97 -16.60
CA LEU A 41 -2.17 -6.22 -15.40
C LEU A 41 -3.70 -6.08 -15.25
N PRO A 42 -4.36 -6.78 -14.29
CA PRO A 42 -5.82 -6.80 -14.20
C PRO A 42 -6.41 -5.41 -13.96
N CYS A 43 -7.57 -5.13 -14.57
CA CYS A 43 -8.23 -3.82 -14.49
C CYS A 43 -8.40 -3.30 -13.05
N GLN A 44 -8.70 -4.20 -12.11
CA GLN A 44 -8.89 -3.88 -10.70
C GLN A 44 -7.64 -3.35 -9.98
N ILE A 45 -6.43 -3.66 -10.46
CA ILE A 45 -5.17 -3.19 -9.85
C ILE A 45 -4.51 -2.06 -10.63
N ARG A 46 -4.91 -1.80 -11.88
CA ARG A 46 -4.36 -0.72 -12.70
C ARG A 46 -4.46 0.64 -12.02
N LEU A 47 -5.63 0.98 -11.47
CA LEU A 47 -5.84 2.25 -10.77
C LEU A 47 -5.00 2.38 -9.49
N PRO A 48 -4.97 1.38 -8.58
CA PRO A 48 -4.06 1.39 -7.44
C PRO A 48 -2.59 1.58 -7.83
N VAL A 49 -2.09 0.83 -8.82
CA VAL A 49 -0.70 0.94 -9.29
C VAL A 49 -0.44 2.31 -9.90
N ARG A 50 -1.35 2.85 -10.72
CA ARG A 50 -1.22 4.19 -11.28
C ARG A 50 -1.10 5.25 -10.20
N ASN A 51 -1.95 5.19 -9.17
CA ASN A 51 -1.91 6.13 -8.06
C ASN A 51 -0.58 6.03 -7.30
N PHE A 52 -0.04 4.81 -7.14
CA PHE A 52 1.28 4.60 -6.56
C PHE A 52 2.38 5.23 -7.42
N LEU A 53 2.37 5.03 -8.74
CA LEU A 53 3.35 5.63 -9.65
C LEU A 53 3.29 7.16 -9.65
N ALA A 54 2.08 7.73 -9.66
CA ALA A 54 1.88 9.18 -9.55
C ALA A 54 2.51 9.76 -8.28
N LEU A 55 2.39 9.05 -7.16
CA LEU A 55 3.00 9.46 -5.90
C LEU A 55 4.52 9.23 -5.88
N LYS A 56 5.01 8.10 -6.41
CA LYS A 56 6.43 7.72 -6.39
C LYS A 56 7.28 8.64 -7.26
N TYR A 57 6.79 9.00 -8.44
CA TYR A 57 7.49 9.84 -9.41
C TYR A 57 7.04 11.30 -9.40
N GLU A 58 6.09 11.67 -8.54
CA GLU A 58 5.56 13.03 -8.42
C GLU A 58 4.95 13.58 -9.73
N VAL A 59 4.41 12.68 -10.55
CA VAL A 59 3.78 13.00 -11.84
C VAL A 59 2.26 13.06 -11.73
N ASN A 60 1.61 13.65 -12.72
CA ASN A 60 0.14 13.67 -12.75
C ASN A 60 -0.44 12.30 -13.13
N ASN A 61 -1.76 12.14 -13.00
CA ASN A 61 -2.43 10.85 -13.26
C ASN A 61 -2.37 10.39 -14.72
N ASP A 62 -2.25 11.32 -15.68
CA ASP A 62 -2.19 10.98 -17.10
C ASP A 62 -0.77 10.50 -17.44
N GLU A 63 0.26 11.17 -16.96
CA GLU A 63 1.67 10.74 -17.02
C GLU A 63 1.88 9.38 -16.32
N ALA A 64 1.34 9.21 -15.11
CA ALA A 64 1.40 7.94 -14.40
C ALA A 64 0.69 6.80 -15.15
N ALA A 65 -0.32 7.11 -15.98
CA ALA A 65 -0.96 6.11 -16.81
C ALA A 65 -0.06 5.64 -17.96
N CYS A 66 0.80 6.52 -18.49
CA CYS A 66 1.83 6.19 -19.49
C CYS A 66 2.95 5.30 -18.92
N LEU A 67 3.15 5.32 -17.61
CA LEU A 67 4.10 4.47 -16.89
C LEU A 67 3.56 3.07 -16.56
N LEU A 68 2.25 2.81 -16.74
CA LEU A 68 1.68 1.50 -16.43
C LEU A 68 2.14 0.45 -17.45
N PRO A 69 2.77 -0.65 -17.01
CA PRO A 69 3.08 -1.75 -17.92
C PRO A 69 1.79 -2.49 -18.32
N GLU A 70 1.86 -3.18 -19.46
CA GLU A 70 0.79 -4.08 -19.92
C GLU A 70 0.78 -5.37 -19.11
N THR A 71 1.98 -5.92 -18.83
CA THR A 71 2.19 -7.17 -18.09
C THR A 71 2.93 -6.95 -16.78
N ALA A 72 2.81 -7.91 -15.87
CA ALA A 72 3.50 -7.90 -14.59
C ALA A 72 3.70 -9.33 -14.06
N GLU A 73 4.65 -9.50 -13.14
CA GLU A 73 4.77 -10.74 -12.36
C GLU A 73 3.90 -10.65 -11.10
N PHE A 74 3.17 -11.72 -10.82
CA PHE A 74 2.28 -11.85 -9.67
C PHE A 74 2.79 -12.90 -8.72
N TRP A 75 3.04 -12.50 -7.48
CA TRP A 75 3.59 -13.34 -6.44
C TRP A 75 2.59 -13.50 -5.29
N GLY A 76 2.50 -14.73 -4.77
CA GLY A 76 1.56 -15.08 -3.69
C GLY A 76 2.13 -14.98 -2.28
N ARG A 77 3.45 -14.98 -2.12
CA ARG A 77 4.11 -15.03 -0.81
C ARG A 77 5.28 -14.08 -0.75
N ILE A 78 5.51 -13.52 0.44
CA ILE A 78 6.64 -12.66 0.78
C ILE A 78 7.17 -13.07 2.14
N GLN A 79 8.49 -13.08 2.31
CA GLN A 79 9.15 -13.28 3.59
C GLN A 79 10.36 -12.36 3.72
N TYR A 80 10.49 -11.66 4.84
CA TYR A 80 11.72 -10.94 5.18
C TYR A 80 12.80 -11.92 5.60
N LEU A 81 14.01 -11.78 5.06
CA LEU A 81 15.12 -12.72 5.27
C LEU A 81 15.63 -12.76 6.71
N ASP A 82 15.46 -11.69 7.50
CA ASP A 82 15.86 -11.60 8.91
C ASP A 82 14.95 -12.38 9.89
N GLY A 83 14.36 -13.48 9.44
CA GLY A 83 13.51 -14.33 10.28
C GLY A 83 12.09 -13.77 10.48
N GLY A 84 11.62 -12.93 9.56
CA GLY A 84 10.25 -12.43 9.57
C GLY A 84 9.21 -13.51 9.24
N ASP A 85 7.98 -13.30 9.71
CA ASP A 85 6.87 -14.16 9.33
C ASP A 85 6.58 -14.04 7.82
N MET A 86 6.39 -15.18 7.14
CA MET A 86 5.97 -15.16 5.75
C MET A 86 4.51 -14.70 5.66
N MET A 87 4.27 -13.65 4.87
CA MET A 87 2.96 -13.10 4.54
C MET A 87 2.45 -13.73 3.25
N VAL A 88 1.15 -13.95 3.18
CA VAL A 88 0.52 -14.66 2.05
C VAL A 88 -0.60 -13.80 1.49
N GLY A 89 -0.59 -13.57 0.19
CA GLY A 89 -1.66 -12.86 -0.48
C GLY A 89 -2.98 -13.62 -0.38
N ALA A 90 -4.05 -12.95 0.05
CA ALA A 90 -5.37 -13.53 0.24
C ALA A 90 -5.96 -14.17 -1.03
N ASP A 91 -5.55 -13.70 -2.21
CA ASP A 91 -5.94 -14.26 -3.50
C ASP A 91 -5.30 -15.64 -3.74
N THR A 92 -4.24 -15.97 -3.01
CA THR A 92 -3.45 -17.20 -3.18
C THR A 92 -3.65 -18.23 -2.07
N VAL A 93 -4.35 -17.86 -0.99
CA VAL A 93 -4.70 -18.78 0.09
C VAL A 93 -5.90 -19.64 -0.35
N THR A 94 -5.71 -20.96 -0.41
CA THR A 94 -6.80 -21.92 -0.64
C THR A 94 -7.83 -21.86 0.49
N ALA A 95 -9.08 -22.26 0.21
CA ALA A 95 -10.15 -22.27 1.23
C ALA A 95 -9.76 -23.08 2.47
N GLU A 96 -9.11 -24.24 2.27
CA GLU A 96 -8.58 -25.10 3.35
C GLU A 96 -7.54 -24.40 4.23
N GLY A 97 -6.69 -23.56 3.63
CA GLY A 97 -5.69 -22.76 4.36
C GLY A 97 -6.31 -21.68 5.25
N LYS A 98 -7.55 -21.23 4.94
CA LYS A 98 -8.28 -20.26 5.76
C LYS A 98 -8.90 -20.91 7.00
N GLU A 99 -9.29 -22.19 6.92
CA GLU A 99 -9.91 -22.93 8.01
C GLU A 99 -8.92 -23.39 9.08
N GLN A 100 -7.64 -23.60 8.71
CA GLN A 100 -6.59 -24.07 9.62
C GLN A 100 -5.98 -22.97 10.53
N GLY A 101 -6.64 -21.81 10.64
CA GLY A 101 -6.54 -20.97 11.84
C GLY A 101 -5.38 -19.96 11.89
N ARG A 102 -4.59 -19.78 10.83
CA ARG A 102 -3.64 -18.66 10.73
C ARG A 102 -3.85 -17.89 9.45
N ASP A 103 -4.70 -16.87 9.51
CA ASP A 103 -4.84 -15.91 8.44
C ASP A 103 -3.57 -15.05 8.33
N ARG A 104 -2.68 -15.45 7.41
CA ARG A 104 -1.38 -14.80 7.15
C ARG A 104 -1.48 -13.69 6.09
N ALA A 105 -2.70 -13.28 5.74
CA ALA A 105 -2.91 -12.20 4.79
C ALA A 105 -3.03 -10.83 5.47
N TYR A 106 -3.27 -10.78 6.77
CA TYR A 106 -3.45 -9.49 7.46
C TYR A 106 -2.10 -8.92 7.89
N ILE A 107 -1.91 -7.64 7.57
CA ILE A 107 -0.63 -6.95 7.68
C ILE A 107 -0.80 -5.55 8.27
N LYS A 108 0.24 -5.09 8.95
CA LYS A 108 0.50 -3.68 9.25
C LYS A 108 1.43 -3.12 8.17
N PHE A 109 1.13 -1.93 7.68
CA PHE A 109 1.92 -1.27 6.63
C PHE A 109 1.85 0.25 6.76
N TYR A 110 2.79 0.95 6.14
CA TYR A 110 2.72 2.39 5.98
C TYR A 110 2.14 2.77 4.62
N HIS A 111 1.48 3.90 4.54
CA HIS A 111 1.20 4.54 3.24
C HIS A 111 1.11 6.05 3.38
N ALA A 112 1.30 6.75 2.25
CA ALA A 112 1.15 8.19 2.18
C ALA A 112 -0.34 8.58 2.15
N VAL A 113 -0.76 9.46 3.05
CA VAL A 113 -2.13 10.01 3.13
C VAL A 113 -2.07 11.51 3.01
N ASP A 114 -2.97 12.08 2.21
CA ASP A 114 -3.18 13.53 2.22
C ASP A 114 -3.78 13.97 3.57
N LYS A 115 -2.97 14.72 4.34
CA LYS A 115 -3.34 15.34 5.61
C LYS A 115 -4.58 16.22 5.48
N TYR A 116 -4.76 16.87 4.35
CA TYR A 116 -5.88 17.76 4.07
C TYR A 116 -6.98 17.12 3.22
N ARG A 117 -7.08 15.78 3.16
CA ARG A 117 -8.12 15.09 2.35
C ARG A 117 -9.56 15.55 2.61
N ARG A 118 -9.84 16.13 3.78
CA ARG A 118 -11.17 16.68 4.16
C ARG A 118 -11.37 18.14 3.75
N ASN A 119 -10.32 18.85 3.35
CA ASN A 119 -10.34 20.25 2.96
C ASN A 119 -9.75 20.43 1.56
N GLN A 120 -10.60 20.23 0.55
CA GLN A 120 -10.23 20.26 -0.88
C GLN A 120 -9.69 21.62 -1.36
N ARG A 121 -9.76 22.68 -0.55
CA ARG A 121 -9.22 24.00 -0.91
C ARG A 121 -7.73 24.16 -0.57
N LYS A 122 -7.16 23.25 0.23
CA LYS A 122 -5.75 23.27 0.57
C LYS A 122 -4.96 22.45 -0.44
N THR A 123 -3.73 22.88 -0.71
CA THR A 123 -2.76 22.08 -1.45
C THR A 123 -2.56 20.75 -0.71
N PRO A 124 -2.62 19.59 -1.40
CA PRO A 124 -2.37 18.30 -0.77
C PRO A 124 -1.01 18.26 -0.07
N GLU A 125 -0.98 17.71 1.14
CA GLU A 125 0.24 17.52 1.92
C GLU A 125 0.27 16.05 2.34
N MET A 126 1.16 15.27 1.74
CA MET A 126 1.25 13.84 1.98
C MET A 126 2.02 13.56 3.27
N GLU A 127 1.46 12.74 4.16
CA GLU A 127 2.14 12.26 5.35
C GLU A 127 2.09 10.73 5.45
N ARG A 128 3.17 10.12 5.93
CA ARG A 128 3.27 8.67 6.12
C ARG A 128 2.47 8.27 7.36
N ARG A 129 1.50 7.38 7.21
CA ARG A 129 0.65 6.89 8.31
C ARG A 129 0.68 5.38 8.40
N ASP A 130 0.59 4.90 9.63
CA ASP A 130 0.29 3.50 9.93
C ASP A 130 -1.10 3.13 9.42
N SER A 131 -1.19 1.98 8.76
CA SER A 131 -2.44 1.35 8.35
C SER A 131 -2.42 -0.15 8.62
N HIS A 132 -3.61 -0.76 8.55
CA HIS A 132 -3.78 -2.20 8.60
C HIS A 132 -4.66 -2.64 7.43
N GLY A 133 -4.45 -3.85 6.95
CA GLY A 133 -5.18 -4.35 5.81
C GLY A 133 -4.91 -5.81 5.53
N GLN A 134 -5.56 -6.31 4.49
CA GLN A 134 -5.33 -7.63 3.94
C GLN A 134 -4.47 -7.51 2.68
N LEU A 135 -3.29 -8.12 2.70
CA LEU A 135 -2.46 -8.35 1.53
C LEU A 135 -3.24 -9.24 0.55
N CYS A 136 -3.46 -8.78 -0.67
CA CYS A 136 -4.13 -9.55 -1.71
C CYS A 136 -3.12 -10.32 -2.57
N ARG A 137 -2.07 -9.62 -3.02
CA ARG A 137 -1.00 -10.15 -3.88
C ARG A 137 0.20 -9.22 -3.88
N ILE A 138 1.35 -9.71 -4.30
CA ILE A 138 2.55 -8.93 -4.61
C ILE A 138 2.68 -8.84 -6.12
N VAL A 139 3.11 -7.69 -6.63
CA VAL A 139 3.24 -7.42 -8.06
C VAL A 139 4.62 -6.85 -8.32
N ARG A 140 5.36 -7.46 -9.25
CA ARG A 140 6.62 -6.91 -9.75
C ARG A 140 6.39 -6.30 -11.13
N LEU A 141 6.81 -5.06 -11.30
CA LEU A 141 6.53 -4.22 -12.45
C LEU A 141 7.85 -3.72 -13.02
N SER A 142 7.95 -3.64 -14.35
CA SER A 142 9.01 -2.92 -15.05
C SER A 142 8.41 -1.66 -15.63
N VAL A 143 8.86 -0.50 -15.18
CA VAL A 143 8.33 0.81 -15.58
C VAL A 143 9.35 1.51 -16.44
N ASN A 144 8.96 1.86 -17.66
CA ASN A 144 9.81 2.62 -18.58
C ASN A 144 9.63 4.12 -18.32
N LEU A 145 10.65 4.78 -17.78
CA LEU A 145 10.59 6.19 -17.42
C LEU A 145 10.65 7.12 -18.64
N SER A 146 11.21 6.67 -19.77
CA SER A 146 11.21 7.44 -21.03
C SER A 146 9.81 7.79 -21.54
N ASN A 147 8.78 7.09 -21.07
CA ASN A 147 7.39 7.37 -21.44
C ASN A 147 6.87 8.70 -20.88
N VAL A 148 7.58 9.31 -19.93
CA VAL A 148 7.23 10.59 -19.33
C VAL A 148 8.41 11.56 -19.49
N PRO A 149 8.33 12.53 -20.43
CA PRO A 149 9.43 13.45 -20.73
C PRO A 149 9.93 14.24 -19.52
N GLU A 150 9.06 14.52 -18.56
CA GLU A 150 9.36 15.28 -17.34
C GLU A 150 10.33 14.56 -16.39
N LEU A 151 10.50 13.24 -16.50
CA LEU A 151 11.40 12.46 -15.66
C LEU A 151 12.85 12.47 -16.13
N ASP A 152 13.13 12.97 -17.34
CA ASP A 152 14.47 13.10 -17.96
C ASP A 152 15.37 11.86 -17.71
N SER A 153 14.79 10.67 -17.89
CA SER A 153 15.44 9.39 -17.63
C SER A 153 15.05 8.39 -18.71
N ASP A 154 16.07 7.72 -19.24
CA ASP A 154 15.90 6.60 -20.18
C ASP A 154 15.95 5.22 -19.48
N ASP A 155 15.84 5.22 -18.16
CA ASP A 155 15.97 4.01 -17.36
C ASP A 155 14.65 3.24 -17.26
N VAL A 156 14.80 1.93 -17.12
CA VAL A 156 13.70 1.03 -16.71
C VAL A 156 13.84 0.80 -15.22
N ASP A 157 12.84 1.22 -14.45
CA ASP A 157 12.79 0.95 -13.02
C ASP A 157 12.02 -0.34 -12.72
N HIS A 158 12.54 -1.16 -11.82
CA HIS A 158 11.93 -2.42 -11.41
C HIS A 158 11.33 -2.29 -10.01
N LEU A 159 10.01 -2.22 -9.97
CA LEU A 159 9.26 -1.97 -8.75
C LEU A 159 8.63 -3.25 -8.23
N THR A 160 8.68 -3.45 -6.91
CA THR A 160 7.90 -4.50 -6.24
C THR A 160 6.89 -3.83 -5.32
N VAL A 161 5.60 -4.02 -5.62
CA VAL A 161 4.51 -3.40 -4.87
C VAL A 161 3.58 -4.45 -4.29
N ALA A 162 3.05 -4.17 -3.10
CA ALA A 162 2.03 -4.96 -2.46
C ALA A 162 0.64 -4.37 -2.74
N ILE A 163 -0.29 -5.22 -3.19
CA ILE A 163 -1.69 -4.85 -3.36
C ILE A 163 -2.45 -5.19 -2.09
N VAL A 164 -3.05 -4.19 -1.45
CA VAL A 164 -3.63 -4.30 -0.12
C VAL A 164 -5.05 -3.76 -0.09
N ARG A 165 -5.96 -4.49 0.58
CA ARG A 165 -7.27 -3.98 0.99
C ARG A 165 -7.15 -3.41 2.40
N SER A 166 -7.15 -2.09 2.53
CA SER A 166 -7.10 -1.45 3.85
C SER A 166 -8.38 -1.74 4.62
N VAL A 167 -8.26 -2.09 5.90
CA VAL A 167 -9.44 -2.23 6.79
C VAL A 167 -9.79 -0.88 7.41
N LYS A 168 -11.09 -0.63 7.62
CA LYS A 168 -11.52 0.54 8.39
C LYS A 168 -11.35 0.30 9.89
N TRP A 169 -10.77 1.28 10.58
CA TRP A 169 -10.57 1.23 12.02
C TRP A 169 -11.76 1.82 12.77
N GLU A 170 -12.07 1.24 13.92
CA GLU A 170 -12.96 1.89 14.89
C GLU A 170 -12.15 2.87 15.75
N MET A 171 -12.47 4.16 15.66
CA MET A 171 -11.79 5.23 16.41
C MET A 171 -11.95 5.12 17.94
N ARG A 172 -12.92 4.33 18.41
CA ARG A 172 -13.26 4.22 19.84
C ARG A 172 -12.83 2.86 20.36
N ASN A 173 -11.55 2.74 20.73
CA ASN A 173 -11.10 1.61 21.52
C ASN A 173 -10.41 2.08 22.82
N PRO A 174 -10.86 1.62 24.00
CA PRO A 174 -10.17 1.90 25.27
C PRO A 174 -8.82 1.19 25.43
N GLY A 175 -8.48 0.22 24.58
CA GLY A 175 -7.26 -0.57 24.67
C GLY A 175 -6.13 -0.12 23.72
N PRO A 176 -4.90 -0.63 23.93
CA PRO A 176 -3.71 -0.27 23.14
C PRO A 176 -3.65 -0.91 21.75
N MET A 177 -4.55 -1.85 21.44
CA MET A 177 -4.60 -2.57 20.16
C MET A 177 -5.77 -2.07 19.31
N PRO A 178 -5.60 -1.86 18.00
CA PRO A 178 -6.71 -1.44 17.15
C PRO A 178 -7.72 -2.58 16.96
N PHE A 179 -8.98 -2.20 16.81
CA PHE A 179 -10.07 -3.09 16.38
C PHE A 179 -10.48 -2.75 14.95
N PHE A 180 -10.77 -3.79 14.19
CA PHE A 180 -11.25 -3.68 12.81
C PHE A 180 -12.65 -4.27 12.69
N GLN A 181 -13.48 -3.62 11.87
CA GLN A 181 -14.78 -4.18 11.49
C GLN A 181 -14.59 -5.30 10.47
N SER A 182 -15.28 -6.41 10.67
CA SER A 182 -15.21 -7.55 9.76
C SER A 182 -15.89 -7.22 8.42
N GLY A 183 -15.19 -7.42 7.31
CA GLY A 183 -15.76 -7.29 5.96
C GLY A 183 -15.82 -5.87 5.40
N GLU A 184 -15.49 -4.83 6.19
CA GLU A 184 -15.41 -3.46 5.71
C GLU A 184 -14.01 -3.11 5.20
N PHE A 185 -13.81 -3.32 3.90
CA PHE A 185 -12.58 -2.93 3.20
C PHE A 185 -12.74 -1.59 2.48
N SER A 186 -11.68 -0.81 2.51
CA SER A 186 -11.49 0.33 1.62
C SER A 186 -11.09 -0.16 0.22
N PRO A 187 -11.11 0.72 -0.80
CA PRO A 187 -10.56 0.39 -2.12
C PRO A 187 -9.13 -0.14 -2.05
N LEU A 188 -8.74 -0.89 -3.08
CA LEU A 188 -7.38 -1.42 -3.19
C LEU A 188 -6.35 -0.30 -3.20
N LEU A 189 -5.24 -0.55 -2.52
CA LEU A 189 -4.06 0.31 -2.49
C LEU A 189 -2.87 -0.49 -3.02
N ALA A 190 -2.01 0.17 -3.78
CA ALA A 190 -0.66 -0.32 -4.05
C ALA A 190 0.29 0.41 -3.09
N VAL A 191 1.11 -0.34 -2.38
CA VAL A 191 2.12 0.18 -1.45
C VAL A 191 3.47 -0.41 -1.79
N ASP A 192 4.55 0.30 -1.47
CA ASP A 192 5.89 -0.22 -1.65
C ASP A 192 6.08 -1.45 -0.75
N ILE A 193 6.86 -2.43 -1.20
CA ILE A 193 7.13 -3.63 -0.40
C ILE A 193 7.89 -3.29 0.89
N ASP A 194 8.70 -2.22 0.86
CA ASP A 194 9.43 -1.71 2.01
C ASP A 194 8.52 -0.99 3.03
N ASP A 195 7.29 -0.66 2.64
CA ASP A 195 6.28 -0.11 3.53
C ASP A 195 5.53 -1.20 4.33
N LEU A 196 5.64 -2.47 3.94
CA LEU A 196 5.11 -3.58 4.72
C LEU A 196 5.92 -3.73 6.02
N ARG A 197 5.25 -4.08 7.14
CA ARG A 197 5.92 -4.16 8.45
C ARG A 197 5.82 -5.51 9.10
N CYS A 198 4.61 -5.98 9.38
CA CYS A 198 4.45 -7.24 10.08
C CYS A 198 3.09 -7.88 9.82
N LEU A 199 3.02 -9.18 10.08
CA LEU A 199 1.75 -9.90 10.16
C LEU A 199 0.94 -9.43 11.36
N VAL A 200 -0.37 -9.41 11.15
CA VAL A 200 -1.37 -9.06 12.16
C VAL A 200 -2.23 -10.30 12.37
N GLY A 201 -1.97 -10.98 13.49
CA GLY A 201 -2.92 -11.93 14.04
C GLY A 201 -4.24 -11.25 14.36
N ARG A 202 -5.35 -11.97 14.24
CA ARG A 202 -6.68 -11.44 14.51
C ARG A 202 -7.39 -12.34 15.50
N THR A 203 -7.91 -11.76 16.58
CA THR A 203 -8.75 -12.48 17.54
C THR A 203 -10.18 -11.99 17.39
N PRO A 204 -11.16 -12.89 17.18
CA PRO A 204 -12.55 -12.49 17.10
C PRO A 204 -13.01 -11.97 18.47
N ASP A 205 -13.61 -10.79 18.50
CA ASP A 205 -14.34 -10.29 19.66
C ASP A 205 -15.82 -10.57 19.45
N TYR A 206 -16.32 -11.58 20.15
CA TYR A 206 -17.68 -12.08 20.03
C TYR A 206 -18.66 -11.12 20.71
N ARG A 207 -19.04 -10.06 20.00
CA ARG A 207 -20.19 -9.22 20.35
C ARG A 207 -21.37 -9.63 19.46
N PRO A 208 -22.53 -10.01 20.02
CA PRO A 208 -23.65 -10.60 19.28
C PRO A 208 -24.17 -9.79 18.08
N HIS A 209 -23.94 -8.47 18.06
CA HIS A 209 -24.50 -7.57 17.05
C HIS A 209 -23.45 -6.85 16.19
N GLN A 210 -22.15 -7.01 16.48
CA GLN A 210 -21.06 -6.31 15.78
C GLN A 210 -19.78 -7.16 15.83
N PRO A 211 -19.62 -8.14 14.91
CA PRO A 211 -18.42 -8.95 14.86
C PRO A 211 -17.23 -8.07 14.49
N ARG A 212 -16.25 -8.01 15.39
CA ARG A 212 -15.03 -7.23 15.21
C ARG A 212 -13.81 -8.08 15.51
N TRP A 213 -12.67 -7.66 14.98
CA TRP A 213 -11.41 -8.36 15.13
C TRP A 213 -10.41 -7.47 15.85
N GLU A 214 -9.86 -7.95 16.95
CA GLU A 214 -8.73 -7.31 17.62
C GLU A 214 -7.43 -7.66 16.89
N ALA A 215 -6.63 -6.64 16.58
CA ALA A 215 -5.30 -6.81 16.01
C ALA A 215 -4.31 -7.31 17.05
N ARG A 216 -3.54 -8.35 16.71
CA ARG A 216 -2.46 -8.90 17.53
C ARG A 216 -1.19 -8.98 16.69
N TYR A 217 -0.20 -8.19 17.04
CA TYR A 217 1.12 -8.27 16.42
C TYR A 217 2.18 -8.03 17.50
N ARG A 218 3.34 -8.66 17.33
CA ARG A 218 4.49 -8.33 18.18
C ARG A 218 4.88 -6.89 17.81
N ARG A 219 4.74 -5.96 18.76
CA ARG A 219 5.36 -4.64 18.60
C ARG A 219 6.87 -4.90 18.56
N PRO A 220 7.56 -4.58 17.45
CA PRO A 220 8.99 -4.34 17.55
C PRO A 220 9.08 -3.01 18.28
N ASP A 221 9.00 -3.05 19.61
CA ASP A 221 9.30 -1.96 20.52
C ASP A 221 8.35 -0.71 20.36
N VAL A 222 7.47 -0.40 21.29
CA VAL A 222 7.82 0.53 22.39
C VAL A 222 9.34 0.74 22.54
N MET A 223 9.99 1.28 21.50
CA MET A 223 11.26 1.98 21.63
C MET A 223 10.88 3.29 22.30
N ASP A 224 11.12 3.36 23.61
CA ASP A 224 11.59 4.55 24.31
C ASP A 224 11.11 5.90 23.72
N ASP A 225 9.81 6.15 23.72
CA ASP A 225 9.30 7.51 23.70
C ASP A 225 9.67 8.10 25.05
N GLY A 226 10.89 8.61 25.13
CA GLY A 226 11.38 9.44 26.21
C GLY A 226 10.39 10.57 26.42
N PHE A 227 9.47 10.36 27.34
CA PHE A 227 8.79 11.42 28.07
C PHE A 227 9.88 12.20 28.82
N HIS A 228 10.52 13.14 28.14
CA HIS A 228 11.13 14.28 28.81
C HIS A 228 9.99 15.20 29.22
N ASN A 229 9.57 15.06 30.49
CA ASN A 229 8.95 16.16 31.22
C ASN A 229 10.01 17.21 31.56
#